data_AF-A0A1A8HB05-F1
#
_entry.id   AF-A0A1A8HB05-F1
#
_cell.length_a   1.000
_cell.length_b   1.000
_cell.length_c   1.000
_cell.angle_alpha   90.00
_cell.angle_beta   90.00
_cell.angle_gamma   90.00
#
_symmetry.space_group_name_H-M   'P 1'
#
loop_
_entity.id
_entity.type
_entity.pdbx_description
1 polymer ?
#
loop_
_entity_poly.entity_id
_entity_poly.type
_entity_poly.pdbx_seq_one_letter_code
_entity_poly.pdbx_strand_id
1 'polypeptide(L)'
;QRYDVGLMTSEVKQTVNRVYHQNLRIYEKNVRAAAADVILSSNPSYMEVKNLLLSIGNLPHEMNKYMLSKIQDILRFEMPASKVIQQAMKDMISHNYNRFAKVGSSSAFSGFMTQSADLTSTYSLDILYSGSGILRSSNMNIFGSSNGAMLHGLQVAIEAQGLESLIAATPDAGEEDLESFAGMSALLFDVQLRPVTFFKGYSDLMSKMFSMTGDPINVVKGLILLTDHSEVIQLQSGLKVSSEFQGGLAIDISGGMEISLWYRESKTSVNNRGALVVAGNVTVDMDFLRAGVEVSFETEASLDFITTVQFSEYPFLVCMQMDKATFPFREFLSKYESTSSGKIVTSRRSRKQLVPGSEFPLHQENSNMCNKVFDSSW
;
A
#
# COMPACT_ATOMS: atom_id res chain seq x y z
N GLN A 1 2.47 15.31 -0.69
CA GLN A 1 2.84 13.99 -0.14
C GLN A 1 4.08 13.41 -0.80
N ARG A 2 4.20 13.43 -2.14
CA ARG A 2 5.29 12.73 -2.86
C ARG A 2 6.54 13.55 -3.18
N TYR A 3 6.51 14.85 -2.94
CA TYR A 3 7.68 15.69 -3.16
C TYR A 3 8.70 15.44 -2.05
N ASP A 4 9.97 15.53 -2.40
CA ASP A 4 11.07 15.48 -1.45
C ASP A 4 10.91 16.56 -0.37
N VAL A 5 11.40 16.27 0.83
CA VAL A 5 11.37 17.15 2.00
C VAL A 5 12.02 18.50 1.69
N GLY A 6 13.03 18.53 0.81
CA GLY A 6 13.67 19.77 0.36
C GLY A 6 12.73 20.75 -0.38
N LEU A 7 11.66 20.25 -1.02
CA LEU A 7 10.66 21.07 -1.71
C LEU A 7 9.52 21.52 -0.79
N MET A 8 9.49 21.04 0.46
CA MET A 8 8.51 21.44 1.47
C MET A 8 8.93 22.75 2.14
N THR A 9 8.80 23.85 1.40
CA THR A 9 9.14 25.19 1.89
C THR A 9 8.20 25.65 3.01
N SER A 10 8.59 26.73 3.68
CA SER A 10 7.81 27.30 4.79
C SER A 10 6.41 27.75 4.37
N GLU A 11 6.25 28.23 3.13
CA GLU A 11 4.98 28.68 2.56
C GLU A 11 4.03 27.50 2.32
N VAL A 12 4.57 26.37 1.84
CA VAL A 12 3.82 25.12 1.65
C VAL A 12 3.33 24.63 3.01
N LYS A 13 4.21 24.54 4.00
CA LYS A 13 3.86 24.14 5.36
C LYS A 13 2.79 25.04 5.97
N GLN A 14 2.90 26.36 5.80
CA GLN A 14 1.90 27.30 6.31
C GLN A 14 0.53 27.08 5.66
N THR A 15 0.49 26.81 4.35
CA THR A 15 -0.75 26.53 3.62
C THR A 15 -1.39 25.23 4.09
N VAL A 16 -0.60 24.17 4.23
CA VAL A 16 -1.07 22.85 4.68
C VAL A 16 -1.58 22.92 6.12
N ASN A 17 -0.91 23.65 7.01
CA ASN A 17 -1.40 23.91 8.38
C ASN A 17 -2.75 24.64 8.37
N ARG A 18 -2.94 25.64 7.50
CA ARG A 18 -4.24 26.35 7.36
C ARG A 18 -5.36 25.42 6.91
N VAL A 19 -5.06 24.45 6.03
CA VAL A 19 -6.02 23.44 5.56
C VAL A 19 -6.42 22.53 6.71
N TYR A 20 -5.46 21.99 7.47
CA TYR A 20 -5.73 21.10 8.59
C TYR A 20 -6.57 21.76 9.69
N HIS A 21 -6.19 22.98 10.10
CA HIS A 21 -6.83 23.74 11.17
C HIS A 21 -8.08 24.52 10.73
N GLN A 22 -8.40 24.54 9.43
CA GLN A 22 -9.59 25.21 8.88
C GLN A 22 -9.69 26.71 9.22
N ASN A 23 -8.56 27.43 9.25
CA ASN A 23 -8.53 28.84 9.67
C ASN A 23 -9.34 29.81 8.78
N LEU A 24 -9.54 29.46 7.50
CA LEU A 24 -10.17 30.33 6.49
C LEU A 24 -11.48 29.76 5.93
N ARG A 25 -11.53 28.43 5.73
CA ARG A 25 -12.68 27.73 5.19
C ARG A 25 -12.74 26.31 5.73
N ILE A 26 -13.94 25.74 5.66
CA ILE A 26 -14.18 24.33 5.96
C ILE A 26 -13.60 23.48 4.82
N TYR A 27 -12.96 22.39 5.19
CA TYR A 27 -12.35 21.40 4.31
C TYR A 27 -12.85 20.00 4.69
N GLU A 28 -12.97 19.13 3.70
CA GLU A 28 -13.31 17.72 3.89
C GLU A 28 -12.30 16.99 4.79
N LYS A 29 -12.77 15.95 5.49
CA LYS A 29 -11.96 15.16 6.42
C LYS A 29 -10.77 14.51 5.73
N ASN A 30 -10.95 13.95 4.53
CA ASN A 30 -9.89 13.32 3.75
C ASN A 30 -8.77 14.32 3.40
N VAL A 31 -9.14 15.53 2.97
CA VAL A 31 -8.17 16.59 2.63
C VAL A 31 -7.39 17.03 3.86
N ARG A 32 -8.04 17.11 5.02
CA ARG A 32 -7.37 17.46 6.28
C ARG A 32 -6.47 16.35 6.78
N ALA A 33 -6.90 15.10 6.72
CA ALA A 33 -6.07 13.94 7.07
C ALA A 33 -4.81 13.90 6.19
N ALA A 34 -4.98 14.06 4.88
CA ALA A 34 -3.87 14.12 3.93
C ALA A 34 -2.92 15.30 4.21
N ALA A 35 -3.45 16.46 4.60
CA ALA A 35 -2.65 17.61 5.03
C ALA A 35 -1.83 17.31 6.29
N ALA A 36 -2.42 16.62 7.27
CA ALA A 36 -1.72 16.19 8.48
C ALA A 36 -0.57 15.23 8.15
N ASP A 37 -0.80 14.28 7.25
CA ASP A 37 0.22 13.33 6.80
C ASP A 37 1.39 14.04 6.13
N VAL A 38 1.14 15.08 5.31
CA VAL A 38 2.20 15.92 4.73
C VAL A 38 2.99 16.66 5.80
N ILE A 39 2.35 17.21 6.83
CA ILE A 39 3.04 17.91 7.92
C ILE A 39 3.94 16.93 8.67
N LEU A 40 3.41 15.75 9.03
CA LEU A 40 4.13 14.74 9.80
C LEU A 40 5.29 14.11 9.01
N SER A 41 5.20 14.00 7.68
CA SER A 41 6.28 13.47 6.84
C SER A 41 7.34 14.49 6.44
N SER A 42 7.06 15.80 6.53
CA SER A 42 7.92 16.87 6.00
C SER A 42 8.86 17.51 7.04
N ASN A 43 9.41 16.73 7.97
CA ASN A 43 10.25 17.20 9.09
C ASN A 43 9.55 18.36 9.87
N PRO A 44 8.54 18.02 10.68
CA PRO A 44 7.70 19.02 11.33
C PRO A 44 8.44 19.74 12.47
N SER A 45 8.13 21.02 12.64
CA SER A 45 8.59 21.82 13.77
C SER A 45 7.85 21.45 15.06
N TYR A 46 8.45 21.78 16.21
CA TYR A 46 7.84 21.55 17.52
C TYR A 46 6.44 22.17 17.63
N MET A 47 6.25 23.39 17.11
CA MET A 47 4.95 24.08 17.18
C MET A 47 3.89 23.42 16.30
N GLU A 48 4.25 22.92 15.13
CA GLU A 48 3.33 22.18 14.25
C GLU A 48 2.85 20.91 14.93
N VAL A 49 3.78 20.11 15.46
CA VAL A 49 3.43 18.88 16.20
C VAL A 49 2.59 19.17 17.42
N LYS A 50 2.91 20.23 18.18
CA LYS A 50 2.14 20.64 19.36
C LYS A 50 0.72 21.05 18.98
N ASN A 51 0.54 21.80 17.90
CA ASN A 51 -0.79 22.20 17.42
C ASN A 51 -1.61 20.99 16.94
N LEU A 52 -0.97 20.02 16.27
CA LEU A 52 -1.63 18.76 15.88
C LEU A 52 -2.08 17.98 17.14
N LEU A 53 -1.21 17.80 18.13
CA LEU A 53 -1.56 17.11 19.38
C LEU A 53 -2.70 17.82 20.14
N LEU A 54 -2.68 19.15 20.19
CA LEU A 54 -3.73 19.95 20.83
C LEU A 54 -5.05 19.94 20.07
N SER A 55 -5.05 19.58 18.79
CA SER A 55 -6.28 19.41 18.01
C SER A 55 -7.00 18.09 18.35
N ILE A 56 -6.29 17.06 18.80
CA ILE A 56 -6.88 15.75 19.14
C ILE A 56 -7.81 15.91 20.35
N GLY A 57 -9.10 15.69 20.12
CA GLY A 57 -10.20 15.92 21.06
C GLY A 57 -11.18 17.00 20.60
N ASN A 58 -10.77 17.86 19.66
CA ASN A 58 -11.60 18.94 19.11
C ASN A 58 -11.95 18.69 17.63
N LEU A 59 -11.55 17.56 17.04
CA LEU A 59 -11.89 17.16 15.68
C LEU A 59 -13.18 16.31 15.69
N PRO A 60 -13.77 16.01 14.52
CA PRO A 60 -14.84 15.01 14.40
C PRO A 60 -14.41 13.64 14.95
N HIS A 61 -15.39 12.81 15.36
CA HIS A 61 -15.18 11.56 16.09
C HIS A 61 -14.08 10.67 15.48
N GLU A 62 -14.26 10.22 14.24
CA GLU A 62 -13.31 9.35 13.55
C GLU A 62 -11.97 10.03 13.22
N MET A 63 -11.98 11.34 12.97
CA MET A 63 -10.76 12.08 12.69
C MET A 63 -9.87 12.19 13.94
N ASN A 64 -10.44 12.28 15.15
CA ASN A 64 -9.66 12.21 16.39
C ASN A 64 -8.95 10.87 16.52
N LYS A 65 -9.67 9.78 16.25
CA LYS A 65 -9.14 8.42 16.32
C LYS A 65 -8.06 8.21 15.25
N TYR A 66 -8.28 8.64 14.01
CA TYR A 66 -7.28 8.59 12.93
C TYR A 66 -5.98 9.31 13.32
N MET A 67 -6.08 10.57 13.77
CA MET A 67 -4.91 11.36 14.16
C MET A 67 -4.15 10.75 15.35
N LEU A 68 -4.87 10.20 16.33
CA LEU A 68 -4.28 9.49 17.45
C LEU A 68 -3.53 8.24 16.97
N SER A 69 -4.19 7.39 16.18
CA SER A 69 -3.60 6.17 15.62
C SER A 69 -2.36 6.48 14.79
N LYS A 70 -2.38 7.56 13.99
CA LYS A 70 -1.23 7.99 13.19
C LYS A 70 -0.03 8.38 14.04
N ILE A 71 -0.25 9.13 15.12
CA ILE A 71 0.82 9.52 16.06
C ILE A 71 1.38 8.30 16.78
N GLN A 72 0.52 7.37 17.23
CA GLN A 72 0.94 6.12 17.84
C GLN A 72 1.77 5.27 16.88
N ASP A 73 1.38 5.21 15.61
CA ASP A 73 2.12 4.48 14.59
C ASP A 73 3.51 5.10 14.32
N ILE A 74 3.58 6.43 14.20
CA ILE A 74 4.87 7.15 14.05
C ILE A 74 5.82 6.87 15.22
N LEU A 75 5.29 6.82 16.45
CA LEU A 75 6.08 6.53 17.65
C LEU A 75 6.54 5.07 17.69
N ARG A 76 5.65 4.13 17.33
CA ARG A 76 5.91 2.69 17.34
C ARG A 76 6.88 2.27 16.24
N PHE A 77 6.75 2.86 15.06
CA PHE A 77 7.57 2.56 13.88
C PHE A 77 8.82 3.47 13.77
N GLU A 78 9.04 4.34 14.76
CA GLU A 78 10.20 5.25 14.85
C GLU A 78 10.45 6.09 13.59
N MET A 79 9.37 6.59 12.97
CA MET A 79 9.48 7.44 11.77
C MET A 79 10.24 8.75 12.09
N PRO A 80 10.71 9.52 11.09
CA PRO A 80 11.55 10.70 11.31
C PRO A 80 10.97 11.75 12.28
N ALA A 81 9.65 11.92 12.32
CA ALA A 81 8.96 12.84 13.22
C ALA A 81 8.87 12.37 14.69
N SER A 82 9.21 11.11 14.99
CA SER A 82 9.09 10.49 16.32
C SER A 82 9.78 11.30 17.42
N LYS A 83 11.00 11.78 17.19
CA LYS A 83 11.77 12.56 18.17
C LYS A 83 11.07 13.87 18.57
N VAL A 84 10.52 14.59 17.59
CA VAL A 84 9.82 15.86 17.82
C VAL A 84 8.49 15.61 18.53
N ILE A 85 7.79 14.53 18.18
CA ILE A 85 6.56 14.10 18.86
C ILE A 85 6.83 13.73 20.31
N GLN A 86 7.86 12.93 20.57
CA GLN A 86 8.26 12.59 21.95
C GLN A 86 8.60 13.84 22.77
N GLN A 87 9.25 14.84 22.17
CA GLN A 87 9.51 16.12 22.81
C GLN A 87 8.22 16.89 23.12
N ALA A 88 7.28 16.96 22.18
CA ALA A 88 5.99 17.62 22.35
C ALA A 88 5.06 16.90 23.33
N MET A 89 5.23 15.59 23.52
CA MET A 89 4.47 14.76 24.48
C MET A 89 5.02 14.80 25.92
N LYS A 90 6.13 15.50 26.18
CA LYS A 90 6.58 15.75 27.56
C LYS A 90 5.63 16.66 28.32
N ASP A 91 4.88 17.51 27.61
CA ASP A 91 3.89 18.39 28.21
C ASP A 91 2.62 17.60 28.56
N MET A 92 2.15 17.68 29.82
CA MET A 92 0.94 16.97 30.27
C MET A 92 -0.34 17.47 29.57
N ILE A 93 -0.32 18.70 29.03
CA ILE A 93 -1.47 19.29 28.34
C ILE A 93 -1.72 18.62 26.98
N SER A 94 -0.64 18.26 26.27
CA SER A 94 -0.68 17.56 24.99
C SER A 94 -0.80 16.04 25.19
N HIS A 95 -0.15 15.50 26.21
CA HIS A 95 -0.16 14.07 26.51
C HIS A 95 -0.89 13.76 27.81
N ASN A 96 -2.17 13.38 27.68
CA ASN A 96 -3.00 12.91 28.78
C ASN A 96 -3.97 11.82 28.32
N TYR A 97 -4.47 11.05 29.28
CA TYR A 97 -5.42 9.96 29.02
C TYR A 97 -6.73 10.46 28.38
N ASN A 98 -7.17 11.69 28.65
CA ASN A 98 -8.38 12.24 28.04
C ASN A 98 -8.21 12.46 26.52
N ARG A 99 -7.04 12.89 26.07
CA ARG A 99 -6.72 13.07 24.64
C ARG A 99 -6.36 11.76 23.95
N PHE A 100 -5.70 10.83 24.65
CA PHE A 100 -5.21 9.57 24.08
C PHE A 100 -6.17 8.38 24.24
N ALA A 101 -7.29 8.52 24.96
CA ALA A 101 -8.36 7.53 25.02
C ALA A 101 -9.51 7.97 24.09
N LYS A 102 -9.29 7.89 22.77
CA LYS A 102 -10.34 8.16 21.77
C LYS A 102 -10.92 6.85 21.25
N VAL A 103 -12.24 6.83 21.19
CA VAL A 103 -13.04 5.76 20.61
C VAL A 103 -13.26 6.08 19.12
N GLY A 104 -13.35 5.04 18.29
CA GLY A 104 -13.58 5.12 16.85
C GLY A 104 -12.98 3.90 16.15
N SER A 105 -13.34 3.69 14.89
CA SER A 105 -12.87 2.56 14.07
C SER A 105 -11.65 2.90 13.20
N SER A 106 -11.33 4.19 13.05
CA SER A 106 -10.19 4.63 12.23
C SER A 106 -8.85 4.15 12.78
N SER A 107 -7.93 3.80 11.88
CA SER A 107 -6.67 3.16 12.25
C SER A 107 -5.52 3.57 11.34
N ALA A 108 -4.30 3.43 11.83
CA ALA A 108 -3.07 3.63 11.09
C ALA A 108 -2.05 2.64 11.62
N PHE A 109 -1.40 1.89 10.73
CA PHE A 109 -0.46 0.86 11.11
C PHE A 109 0.61 0.64 10.06
N SER A 110 1.87 0.67 10.47
CA SER A 110 3.03 0.31 9.66
C SER A 110 3.71 -0.96 10.19
N GLY A 111 4.20 -1.81 9.29
CA GLY A 111 4.87 -3.05 9.63
C GLY A 111 5.96 -3.42 8.63
N PHE A 112 6.82 -4.37 9.01
CA PHE A 112 7.84 -4.92 8.13
C PHE A 112 7.30 -6.14 7.39
N MET A 113 7.46 -6.15 6.07
CA MET A 113 7.17 -7.31 5.22
C MET A 113 8.40 -8.22 5.11
N THR A 114 9.58 -7.61 4.97
CA THR A 114 10.87 -8.29 5.05
C THR A 114 11.93 -7.33 5.60
N GLN A 115 12.80 -7.84 6.46
CA GLN A 115 13.93 -7.11 7.00
C GLN A 115 15.18 -7.96 6.83
N SER A 116 16.07 -7.51 5.94
CA SER A 116 17.38 -8.11 5.68
C SER A 116 18.44 -7.01 5.76
N ALA A 117 19.73 -7.39 5.79
CA ALA A 117 20.83 -6.43 5.88
C ALA A 117 20.82 -5.41 4.73
N ASP A 118 20.48 -5.86 3.52
CA ASP A 118 20.56 -5.03 2.30
C ASP A 118 19.20 -4.52 1.81
N LEU A 119 18.10 -5.14 2.28
CA LEU A 119 16.74 -4.85 1.82
C LEU A 119 15.79 -4.79 3.01
N THR A 120 15.05 -3.68 3.12
CA THR A 120 13.92 -3.53 4.04
C THR A 120 12.67 -3.22 3.24
N SER A 121 11.63 -4.04 3.39
CA SER A 121 10.32 -3.74 2.81
C SER A 121 9.30 -3.55 3.92
N THR A 122 8.52 -2.49 3.79
CA THR A 122 7.52 -2.08 4.77
C THR A 122 6.15 -1.98 4.10
N TYR A 123 5.11 -2.24 4.86
CA TYR A 123 3.74 -1.95 4.46
C TYR A 123 3.12 -0.98 5.47
N SER A 124 2.25 -0.11 5.01
CA SER A 124 1.46 0.81 5.84
C SER A 124 0.01 0.75 5.41
N LEU A 125 -0.91 0.65 6.36
CA LEU A 125 -2.34 0.71 6.14
C LEU A 125 -2.96 1.80 7.03
N ASP A 126 -3.47 2.85 6.38
CA ASP A 126 -4.15 3.97 7.02
C ASP A 126 -5.63 3.96 6.59
N ILE A 127 -6.55 3.97 7.56
CA ILE A 127 -7.98 3.86 7.32
C ILE A 127 -8.72 4.95 8.09
N LEU A 128 -9.49 5.74 7.35
CA LEU A 128 -10.38 6.76 7.87
C LEU A 128 -11.83 6.36 7.58
N TYR A 129 -12.62 6.24 8.65
CA TYR A 129 -14.07 6.04 8.56
C TYR A 129 -14.83 7.36 8.64
N SER A 130 -16.06 7.37 8.14
CA SER A 130 -17.06 8.39 8.44
C SER A 130 -17.72 8.10 9.80
N GLY A 131 -18.44 9.08 10.35
CA GLY A 131 -19.14 8.94 11.63
C GLY A 131 -20.26 7.89 11.61
N SER A 132 -20.70 7.48 10.42
CA SER A 132 -21.65 6.37 10.20
C SER A 132 -20.99 4.99 10.21
N GLY A 133 -19.65 4.92 10.30
CA GLY A 133 -18.89 3.66 10.26
C GLY A 133 -18.57 3.17 8.84
N ILE A 134 -18.88 3.95 7.80
CA ILE A 134 -18.51 3.61 6.41
C ILE A 134 -17.07 4.03 6.14
N LEU A 135 -16.36 3.25 5.33
CA LEU A 135 -15.02 3.60 4.88
C LEU A 135 -15.05 4.91 4.08
N ARG A 136 -14.28 5.93 4.50
CA ARG A 136 -14.15 7.20 3.76
C ARG A 136 -12.89 7.21 2.89
N SER A 137 -11.79 6.71 3.43
CA SER A 137 -10.51 6.56 2.75
C SER A 137 -9.72 5.40 3.35
N SER A 138 -9.15 4.54 2.51
CA SER A 138 -8.15 3.54 2.90
C SER A 138 -6.92 3.75 2.03
N ASN A 139 -5.74 3.86 2.63
CA ASN A 139 -4.47 3.99 1.94
C ASN A 139 -3.54 2.85 2.37
N MET A 140 -3.31 1.93 1.45
CA MET A 140 -2.29 0.89 1.59
C MET A 140 -1.06 1.29 0.78
N ASN A 141 0.10 1.36 1.42
CA ASN A 141 1.37 1.61 0.75
C ASN A 141 2.35 0.46 1.05
N ILE A 142 3.13 0.08 0.06
CA ILE A 142 4.25 -0.85 0.18
C ILE A 142 5.50 -0.16 -0.32
N PHE A 143 6.49 -0.02 0.58
CA PHE A 143 7.78 0.57 0.26
C PHE A 143 8.86 -0.52 0.25
N GLY A 144 9.81 -0.37 -0.67
CA GLY A 144 11.07 -1.11 -0.70
C GLY A 144 12.22 -0.15 -0.50
N SER A 145 13.10 -0.44 0.45
CA SER A 145 14.28 0.36 0.73
C SER A 145 15.54 -0.50 0.65
N SER A 146 16.55 -0.03 -0.06
CA SER A 146 17.87 -0.66 -0.17
C SER A 146 18.96 0.39 -0.25
N ASN A 147 20.02 0.26 0.55
CA ASN A 147 21.20 1.15 0.53
C ASN A 147 20.90 2.66 0.48
N GLY A 148 19.84 3.10 1.19
CA GLY A 148 19.42 4.50 1.24
C GLY A 148 18.50 4.96 0.09
N ALA A 149 18.29 4.13 -0.93
CA ALA A 149 17.26 4.34 -1.94
C ALA A 149 15.92 3.78 -1.47
N MET A 150 14.86 4.57 -1.59
CA MET A 150 13.48 4.16 -1.31
C MET A 150 12.69 4.14 -2.62
N LEU A 151 11.94 3.07 -2.83
CA LEU A 151 11.06 2.85 -3.98
C LEU A 151 9.64 2.67 -3.46
N HIS A 152 8.69 3.46 -3.98
CA HIS A 152 7.28 3.23 -3.72
C HIS A 152 6.78 2.14 -4.66
N GLY A 153 6.78 0.89 -4.17
CA GLY A 153 6.46 -0.28 -4.98
C GLY A 153 5.00 -0.32 -5.39
N LEU A 154 4.09 -0.21 -4.41
CA LEU A 154 2.65 -0.27 -4.65
C LEU A 154 1.91 0.66 -3.68
N GLN A 155 0.98 1.45 -4.21
CA GLN A 155 -0.05 2.12 -3.44
C GLN A 155 -1.41 1.68 -3.95
N VAL A 156 -2.31 1.34 -3.05
CA VAL A 156 -3.74 1.18 -3.35
C VAL A 156 -4.51 2.07 -2.39
N ALA A 157 -5.19 3.05 -2.95
CA ALA A 157 -6.03 3.98 -2.22
C ALA A 157 -7.49 3.80 -2.65
N ILE A 158 -8.36 3.52 -1.70
CA ILE A 158 -9.80 3.37 -1.91
C ILE A 158 -10.49 4.58 -1.26
N GLU A 159 -11.37 5.21 -2.01
CA GLU A 159 -12.18 6.34 -1.55
C GLU A 159 -13.64 6.00 -1.72
N ALA A 160 -14.45 6.29 -0.70
CA ALA A 160 -15.90 6.15 -0.77
C ALA A 160 -16.60 7.31 -0.06
N GLN A 161 -17.77 7.70 -0.59
CA GLN A 161 -18.59 8.81 -0.09
C GLN A 161 -20.08 8.54 -0.41
N GLY A 162 -21.00 9.05 0.41
CA GLY A 162 -22.43 9.03 0.13
C GLY A 162 -23.05 7.62 0.09
N LEU A 163 -22.52 6.70 0.88
CA LEU A 163 -23.03 5.32 1.00
C LEU A 163 -23.90 5.12 2.25
N GLU A 164 -24.06 6.17 3.05
CA GLU A 164 -24.86 6.18 4.28
C GLU A 164 -26.32 5.81 4.03
N SER A 165 -26.86 6.21 2.87
CA SER A 165 -28.23 5.88 2.48
C SER A 165 -28.48 4.38 2.29
N LEU A 166 -27.45 3.59 1.96
CA LEU A 166 -27.57 2.14 1.74
C LEU A 166 -27.79 1.34 3.03
N ILE A 167 -27.27 1.85 4.14
CA ILE A 167 -27.37 1.22 5.46
C ILE A 167 -28.39 1.93 6.36
N ALA A 168 -29.21 2.83 5.79
CA ALA A 168 -30.15 3.68 6.53
C ALA A 168 -29.47 4.49 7.65
N ALA A 169 -28.22 4.91 7.44
CA ALA A 169 -27.49 5.81 8.32
C ALA A 169 -27.63 7.26 7.82
N THR A 170 -27.44 8.22 8.74
CA THR A 170 -27.40 9.65 8.39
C THR A 170 -25.99 10.07 7.99
N PRO A 171 -25.81 10.84 6.91
CA PRO A 171 -24.54 11.47 6.58
C PRO A 171 -24.00 12.35 7.71
N ASP A 172 -22.69 12.52 7.74
CA ASP A 172 -22.06 13.47 8.65
C ASP A 172 -22.41 14.92 8.26
N ALA A 173 -22.35 15.84 9.24
CA ALA A 173 -22.64 17.25 9.01
C ALA A 173 -21.75 17.85 7.88
N GLY A 174 -22.39 18.31 6.80
CA GLY A 174 -21.74 18.84 5.60
C GLY A 174 -21.50 17.81 4.49
N GLU A 175 -21.94 16.55 4.68
CA GLU A 175 -21.82 15.45 3.71
C GLU A 175 -23.20 15.03 3.14
N GLU A 176 -24.27 15.77 3.44
CA GLU A 176 -25.65 15.46 2.99
C GLU A 176 -25.86 15.60 1.48
N ASP A 177 -25.17 16.55 0.84
CA ASP A 177 -25.27 16.82 -0.60
C ASP A 177 -24.25 16.00 -1.43
N LEU A 178 -23.47 15.12 -0.80
CA LEU A 178 -22.48 14.31 -1.50
C LEU A 178 -23.15 13.16 -2.27
N GLU A 179 -22.86 13.10 -3.57
CA GLU A 179 -23.28 11.99 -4.43
C GLU A 179 -22.55 10.70 -4.04
N SER A 180 -23.27 9.56 -4.08
CA SER A 180 -22.67 8.24 -3.85
C SER A 180 -21.52 7.98 -4.81
N PHE A 181 -20.32 7.79 -4.28
CA PHE A 181 -19.11 7.60 -5.07
C PHE A 181 -18.22 6.54 -4.42
N ALA A 182 -17.66 5.65 -5.23
CA ALA A 182 -16.48 4.88 -4.84
C ALA A 182 -15.48 4.78 -5.98
N GLY A 183 -14.22 4.93 -5.63
CA GLY A 183 -13.11 4.86 -6.57
C GLY A 183 -11.89 4.23 -5.94
N MET A 184 -11.02 3.74 -6.81
CA MET A 184 -9.71 3.24 -6.48
C MET A 184 -8.66 4.01 -7.27
N SER A 185 -7.61 4.46 -6.60
CA SER A 185 -6.41 4.96 -7.25
C SER A 185 -5.23 4.07 -6.86
N ALA A 186 -4.36 3.81 -7.84
CA ALA A 186 -3.21 2.95 -7.63
C ALA A 186 -1.94 3.65 -8.12
N LEU A 187 -0.84 3.41 -7.41
CA LEU A 187 0.50 3.76 -7.88
C LEU A 187 1.33 2.49 -7.91
N LEU A 188 2.18 2.38 -8.93
CA LEU A 188 3.00 1.22 -9.18
C LEU A 188 4.40 1.67 -9.58
N PHE A 189 5.42 1.31 -8.80
CA PHE A 189 6.82 1.73 -9.00
C PHE A 189 6.95 3.24 -9.27
N ASP A 190 6.47 4.06 -8.35
CA ASP A 190 6.40 5.53 -8.44
C ASP A 190 5.51 6.11 -9.57
N VAL A 191 4.90 5.28 -10.42
CA VAL A 191 3.99 5.72 -11.48
C VAL A 191 2.55 5.72 -10.99
N GLN A 192 1.92 6.90 -10.96
CA GLN A 192 0.48 7.02 -10.68
C GLN A 192 -0.33 6.49 -11.87
N LEU A 193 -1.12 5.45 -11.63
CA LEU A 193 -2.10 4.96 -12.60
C LEU A 193 -3.35 5.84 -12.59
N ARG A 194 -4.07 5.84 -13.72
CA ARG A 194 -5.36 6.53 -13.84
C ARG A 194 -6.34 5.92 -12.82
N PRO A 195 -6.99 6.73 -11.97
CA PRO A 195 -7.99 6.23 -11.04
C PRO A 195 -9.14 5.53 -11.76
N VAL A 196 -9.64 4.45 -11.16
CA VAL A 196 -10.79 3.68 -11.63
C VAL A 196 -11.97 3.99 -10.73
N THR A 197 -13.07 4.43 -11.30
CA THR A 197 -14.32 4.67 -10.57
C THR A 197 -15.15 3.40 -10.57
N PHE A 198 -15.43 2.85 -9.40
CA PHE A 198 -16.31 1.68 -9.28
C PHE A 198 -17.76 2.07 -9.56
N PHE A 199 -18.22 3.19 -9.05
CA PHE A 199 -19.51 3.76 -9.44
C PHE A 199 -19.53 5.26 -9.13
N LYS A 200 -20.42 5.97 -9.82
CA LYS A 200 -20.73 7.37 -9.52
C LYS A 200 -22.23 7.60 -9.64
N GLY A 201 -22.84 8.06 -8.56
CA GLY A 201 -24.28 8.23 -8.45
C GLY A 201 -24.99 6.95 -7.99
N TYR A 202 -26.13 7.15 -7.34
CA TYR A 202 -26.94 6.06 -6.80
C TYR A 202 -27.46 5.12 -7.90
N SER A 203 -27.81 5.65 -9.08
CA SER A 203 -28.30 4.84 -10.21
C SER A 203 -27.24 3.87 -10.75
N ASP A 204 -25.99 4.31 -10.87
CA ASP A 204 -24.88 3.46 -11.34
C ASP A 204 -24.52 2.40 -10.29
N LEU A 205 -24.52 2.78 -9.01
CA LEU A 205 -24.35 1.83 -7.90
C LEU A 205 -25.41 0.72 -7.95
N MET A 206 -26.70 1.08 -8.03
CA MET A 206 -27.77 0.08 -8.07
C MET A 206 -27.67 -0.79 -9.33
N SER A 207 -27.34 -0.21 -10.48
CA SER A 207 -27.12 -0.97 -11.71
C SER A 207 -26.00 -2.00 -11.54
N LYS A 208 -24.87 -1.62 -10.92
CA LYS A 208 -23.73 -2.51 -10.70
C LYS A 208 -24.04 -3.59 -9.68
N MET A 209 -24.72 -3.25 -8.59
CA MET A 209 -25.15 -4.20 -7.56
C MET A 209 -26.05 -5.29 -8.13
N PHE A 210 -27.01 -4.94 -9.01
CA PHE A 210 -27.89 -5.95 -9.64
C PHE A 210 -27.20 -6.75 -10.75
N SER A 211 -26.15 -6.20 -11.38
CA SER A 211 -25.40 -6.87 -12.44
C SER A 211 -24.20 -7.69 -11.94
N MET A 212 -23.78 -7.52 -10.69
CA MET A 212 -22.63 -8.21 -10.12
C MET A 212 -22.94 -9.69 -9.91
N THR A 213 -22.36 -10.52 -10.77
CA THR A 213 -22.02 -11.89 -10.40
C THR A 213 -20.78 -11.79 -9.50
N GLY A 214 -20.71 -12.48 -8.37
CA GLY A 214 -19.60 -12.37 -7.40
C GLY A 214 -18.20 -12.77 -7.92
N ASP A 215 -18.02 -12.83 -9.24
CA ASP A 215 -16.77 -13.16 -9.89
C ASP A 215 -15.77 -11.98 -9.80
N PRO A 216 -14.48 -12.26 -9.59
CA PRO A 216 -13.46 -11.23 -9.52
C PRO A 216 -13.29 -10.53 -10.88
N ILE A 217 -13.34 -9.20 -10.86
CA ILE A 217 -13.17 -8.34 -12.04
C ILE A 217 -11.70 -7.93 -12.13
N ASN A 218 -11.05 -8.19 -13.27
CA ASN A 218 -9.69 -7.73 -13.52
C ASN A 218 -9.66 -6.20 -13.65
N VAL A 219 -8.84 -5.55 -12.83
CA VAL A 219 -8.69 -4.09 -12.83
C VAL A 219 -7.44 -3.64 -13.57
N VAL A 220 -6.31 -4.34 -13.35
CA VAL A 220 -5.04 -4.04 -14.03
C VAL A 220 -4.40 -5.34 -14.45
N LYS A 221 -4.05 -5.45 -15.74
CA LYS A 221 -3.27 -6.56 -16.27
C LYS A 221 -2.22 -6.03 -17.23
N GLY A 222 -0.97 -6.39 -17.02
CA GLY A 222 0.12 -5.89 -17.86
C GLY A 222 1.45 -6.57 -17.64
N LEU A 223 2.33 -6.39 -18.62
CA LEU A 223 3.74 -6.76 -18.57
C LEU A 223 4.57 -5.47 -18.57
N ILE A 224 5.49 -5.37 -17.62
CA ILE A 224 6.31 -4.17 -17.40
C ILE A 224 7.76 -4.61 -17.45
N LEU A 225 8.56 -3.98 -18.31
CA LEU A 225 10.01 -4.12 -18.28
C LEU A 225 10.56 -3.14 -17.23
N LEU A 226 10.91 -3.66 -16.05
CA LEU A 226 11.41 -2.89 -14.90
C LEU A 226 12.87 -2.49 -15.06
N THR A 227 13.68 -3.35 -15.66
CA THR A 227 15.11 -3.10 -15.84
C THR A 227 15.50 -3.57 -17.22
N ASP A 228 16.23 -2.72 -17.95
CA ASP A 228 16.81 -3.04 -19.24
C ASP A 228 18.19 -2.39 -19.29
N HIS A 229 19.22 -3.18 -19.01
CA HIS A 229 20.61 -2.77 -19.07
C HIS A 229 21.30 -3.55 -20.17
N SER A 230 21.93 -2.85 -21.11
CA SER A 230 22.72 -3.45 -22.17
C SER A 230 24.02 -2.67 -22.30
N GLU A 231 25.14 -3.38 -22.14
CA GLU A 231 26.46 -2.78 -22.20
C GLU A 231 27.40 -3.67 -23.00
N VAL A 232 28.17 -3.04 -23.89
CA VAL A 232 29.23 -3.69 -24.65
C VAL A 232 30.56 -3.12 -24.21
N ILE A 233 31.34 -3.93 -23.50
CA ILE A 233 32.62 -3.54 -22.92
C ILE A 233 33.74 -4.14 -23.76
N GLN A 234 34.68 -3.29 -24.16
CA GLN A 234 35.91 -3.69 -24.79
C GLN A 234 36.96 -3.97 -23.71
N LEU A 235 37.36 -5.23 -23.54
CA LEU A 235 38.36 -5.60 -22.53
C LEU A 235 39.77 -5.16 -22.95
N GLN A 236 40.66 -5.01 -21.98
CA GLN A 236 42.09 -4.74 -22.22
C GLN A 236 42.77 -5.83 -23.06
N SER A 237 42.21 -7.05 -23.08
CA SER A 237 42.66 -8.14 -23.95
C SER A 237 42.30 -7.96 -25.42
N GLY A 238 41.48 -6.96 -25.79
CA GLY A 238 40.97 -6.79 -27.15
C GLY A 238 39.68 -7.57 -27.45
N LEU A 239 39.13 -8.29 -26.47
CA LEU A 239 37.86 -9.03 -26.61
C LEU A 239 36.64 -8.16 -26.30
N LYS A 240 35.52 -8.48 -26.94
CA LYS A 240 34.22 -7.84 -26.70
C LYS A 240 33.40 -8.66 -25.72
N VAL A 241 32.94 -8.00 -24.66
CA VAL A 241 32.00 -8.56 -23.70
C VAL A 241 30.68 -7.83 -23.88
N SER A 242 29.59 -8.57 -24.11
CA SER A 242 28.24 -8.05 -24.05
C SER A 242 27.60 -8.50 -22.74
N SER A 243 27.07 -7.55 -21.98
CA SER A 243 26.30 -7.81 -20.76
C SER A 243 24.91 -7.23 -20.94
N GLU A 244 23.91 -8.10 -20.91
CA GLU A 244 22.49 -7.76 -21.01
C GLU A 244 21.79 -8.21 -19.73
N PHE A 245 20.99 -7.33 -19.13
CA PHE A 245 20.23 -7.64 -17.93
C PHE A 245 18.83 -7.05 -18.07
N GLN A 246 17.84 -7.95 -18.07
CA GLN A 246 16.44 -7.62 -18.27
C GLN A 246 15.61 -8.11 -17.10
N GLY A 247 14.80 -7.23 -16.53
CA GLY A 247 13.85 -7.53 -15.47
C GLY A 247 12.43 -7.26 -15.97
N GLY A 248 11.62 -8.30 -16.11
CA GLY A 248 10.21 -8.21 -16.47
C GLY A 248 9.31 -8.53 -15.29
N LEU A 249 8.24 -7.77 -15.12
CA LEU A 249 7.20 -8.01 -14.13
C LEU A 249 5.84 -8.12 -14.82
N ALA A 250 5.17 -9.24 -14.62
CA ALA A 250 3.76 -9.42 -14.95
C ALA A 250 2.92 -9.08 -13.72
N ILE A 251 1.85 -8.31 -13.91
CA ILE A 251 0.92 -7.94 -12.84
C ILE A 251 -0.50 -8.24 -13.28
N ASP A 252 -1.27 -8.85 -12.38
CA ASP A 252 -2.69 -9.10 -12.52
C ASP A 252 -3.39 -8.75 -11.19
N ILE A 253 -4.07 -7.60 -11.16
CA ILE A 253 -4.85 -7.14 -10.02
C ILE A 253 -6.32 -7.34 -10.35
N SER A 254 -7.00 -8.10 -9.50
CA SER A 254 -8.42 -8.37 -9.60
C SER A 254 -9.13 -8.04 -8.29
N GLY A 255 -10.38 -7.59 -8.40
CA GLY A 255 -11.23 -7.27 -7.25
C GLY A 255 -12.55 -8.03 -7.33
N GLY A 256 -12.90 -8.75 -6.28
CA GLY A 256 -14.21 -9.36 -6.07
C GLY A 256 -14.93 -8.69 -4.90
N MET A 257 -16.25 -8.56 -5.01
CA MET A 257 -17.08 -8.05 -3.92
C MET A 257 -18.37 -8.87 -3.86
N GLU A 258 -18.74 -9.26 -2.66
CA GLU A 258 -20.00 -9.92 -2.35
C GLU A 258 -20.71 -9.09 -1.29
N ILE A 259 -21.95 -8.70 -1.55
CA ILE A 259 -22.78 -7.97 -0.60
C ILE A 259 -24.07 -8.75 -0.42
N SER A 260 -24.39 -9.09 0.82
CA SER A 260 -25.69 -9.62 1.19
C SER A 260 -26.38 -8.69 2.18
N LEU A 261 -27.42 -8.00 1.70
CA LEU A 261 -28.26 -7.16 2.56
C LEU A 261 -29.09 -8.00 3.54
N TRP A 262 -29.39 -9.26 3.20
CA TRP A 262 -30.17 -10.16 4.06
C TRP A 262 -29.36 -10.69 5.24
N TYR A 263 -28.13 -11.16 4.97
CA TYR A 263 -27.20 -11.58 6.02
C TYR A 263 -26.50 -10.40 6.69
N ARG A 264 -26.62 -9.19 6.12
CA ARG A 264 -25.96 -7.95 6.58
C ARG A 264 -24.45 -8.13 6.65
N GLU A 265 -23.90 -8.79 5.62
CA GLU A 265 -22.49 -9.07 5.46
C GLU A 265 -21.99 -8.57 4.11
N SER A 266 -20.75 -8.09 4.09
CA SER A 266 -20.02 -7.78 2.88
C SER A 266 -18.63 -8.38 2.96
N LYS A 267 -18.23 -9.04 1.87
CA LYS A 267 -16.88 -9.58 1.71
C LYS A 267 -16.28 -8.98 0.45
N THR A 268 -15.13 -8.32 0.58
CA THR A 268 -14.36 -7.81 -0.54
C THR A 268 -13.01 -8.51 -0.58
N SER A 269 -12.60 -8.97 -1.75
CA SER A 269 -11.30 -9.57 -1.98
C SER A 269 -10.56 -8.79 -3.07
N VAL A 270 -9.33 -8.40 -2.79
CA VAL A 270 -8.42 -7.83 -3.79
C VAL A 270 -7.26 -8.80 -3.94
N ASN A 271 -7.21 -9.50 -5.06
CA ASN A 271 -6.14 -10.46 -5.36
C ASN A 271 -5.12 -9.78 -6.27
N ASN A 272 -3.89 -9.67 -5.77
CA ASN A 272 -2.77 -9.11 -6.51
C ASN A 272 -1.77 -10.21 -6.81
N ARG A 273 -1.66 -10.59 -8.09
CA ARG A 273 -0.68 -11.57 -8.57
C ARG A 273 0.41 -10.85 -9.33
N GLY A 274 1.65 -11.18 -8.99
CA GLY A 274 2.84 -10.64 -9.62
C GLY A 274 3.82 -11.75 -9.98
N ALA A 275 4.27 -11.80 -11.22
CA ALA A 275 5.37 -12.69 -11.63
C ALA A 275 6.58 -11.87 -12.07
N LEU A 276 7.68 -11.97 -11.34
CA LEU A 276 8.93 -11.29 -11.62
C LEU A 276 9.91 -12.28 -12.26
N VAL A 277 10.44 -11.90 -13.41
CA VAL A 277 11.51 -12.62 -14.10
C VAL A 277 12.68 -11.67 -14.30
N VAL A 278 13.86 -12.08 -13.86
CA VAL A 278 15.10 -11.34 -14.06
C VAL A 278 16.07 -12.24 -14.80
N ALA A 279 16.43 -11.86 -16.02
CA ALA A 279 17.37 -12.59 -16.87
C ALA A 279 18.62 -11.75 -17.12
N GLY A 280 19.79 -12.35 -16.93
CA GLY A 280 21.08 -11.76 -17.23
C GLY A 280 21.83 -12.65 -18.21
N ASN A 281 22.37 -12.07 -19.27
CA ASN A 281 23.17 -12.75 -20.27
C ASN A 281 24.50 -12.01 -20.42
N VAL A 282 25.59 -12.71 -20.14
CA VAL A 282 26.95 -12.19 -20.32
C VAL A 282 27.66 -13.07 -21.34
N THR A 283 28.01 -12.50 -22.48
CA THR A 283 28.73 -13.22 -23.55
C THR A 283 30.06 -12.56 -23.85
N VAL A 284 31.08 -13.39 -24.07
CA VAL A 284 32.40 -12.99 -24.51
C VAL A 284 32.60 -13.57 -25.90
N ASP A 285 32.81 -12.69 -26.88
CA ASP A 285 32.99 -13.09 -28.27
C ASP A 285 34.48 -13.04 -28.64
N MET A 286 34.98 -14.18 -29.13
CA MET A 286 36.30 -14.32 -29.73
C MET A 286 36.12 -14.88 -31.15
N ASP A 287 37.07 -14.59 -32.05
CA ASP A 287 36.97 -15.02 -33.45
C ASP A 287 36.83 -16.55 -33.65
N PHE A 288 37.29 -17.34 -32.69
CA PHE A 288 37.30 -18.81 -32.73
C PHE A 288 36.40 -19.47 -31.66
N LEU A 289 35.97 -18.73 -30.65
CA LEU A 289 35.24 -19.25 -29.49
C LEU A 289 34.29 -18.18 -28.95
N ARG A 290 33.05 -18.57 -28.70
CA ARG A 290 32.07 -17.74 -27.99
C ARG A 290 31.69 -18.43 -26.70
N ALA A 291 31.87 -17.73 -25.58
CA ALA A 291 31.52 -18.22 -24.26
C ALA A 291 30.43 -17.33 -23.65
N GLY A 292 29.45 -17.94 -22.99
CA GLY A 292 28.33 -17.21 -22.41
C GLY A 292 27.86 -17.80 -21.09
N VAL A 293 27.37 -16.92 -20.22
CA VAL A 293 26.69 -17.26 -18.98
C VAL A 293 25.34 -16.57 -19.00
N GLU A 294 24.29 -17.39 -18.91
CA GLU A 294 22.91 -16.95 -18.76
C GLU A 294 22.43 -17.30 -17.36
N VAL A 295 21.87 -16.33 -16.67
CA VAL A 295 21.27 -16.46 -15.35
C VAL A 295 19.84 -16.01 -15.43
N SER A 296 18.89 -16.80 -14.93
CA SER A 296 17.52 -16.35 -14.79
C SER A 296 16.96 -16.62 -13.40
N PHE A 297 16.21 -15.68 -12.88
CA PHE A 297 15.51 -15.71 -11.60
C PHE A 297 14.03 -15.52 -11.87
N GLU A 298 13.20 -16.44 -11.41
CA GLU A 298 11.74 -16.41 -11.60
C GLU A 298 11.05 -16.54 -10.24
N THR A 299 10.08 -15.67 -9.98
CA THR A 299 9.24 -15.75 -8.78
C THR A 299 7.83 -15.30 -9.09
N GLU A 300 6.83 -16.00 -8.53
CA GLU A 300 5.41 -15.72 -8.73
C GLU A 300 4.74 -15.50 -7.37
N ALA A 301 4.56 -14.25 -6.96
CA ALA A 301 3.94 -13.89 -5.70
C ALA A 301 2.44 -13.60 -5.88
N SER A 302 1.63 -14.01 -4.89
CA SER A 302 0.23 -13.59 -4.76
C SER A 302 0.04 -12.98 -3.38
N LEU A 303 -0.57 -11.80 -3.35
CA LEU A 303 -0.96 -11.09 -2.14
C LEU A 303 -2.46 -10.82 -2.20
N ASP A 304 -3.19 -11.39 -1.26
CA ASP A 304 -4.63 -11.30 -1.19
C ASP A 304 -5.02 -10.41 0.00
N PHE A 305 -5.77 -9.35 -0.28
CA PHE A 305 -6.35 -8.49 0.75
C PHE A 305 -7.84 -8.77 0.87
N ILE A 306 -8.25 -9.36 1.99
CA ILE A 306 -9.63 -9.77 2.25
C ILE A 306 -10.19 -8.86 3.33
N THR A 307 -11.35 -8.26 3.09
CA THR A 307 -12.08 -7.51 4.11
C THR A 307 -13.46 -8.11 4.26
N THR A 308 -13.80 -8.49 5.48
CA THR A 308 -15.11 -9.01 5.87
C THR A 308 -15.74 -7.99 6.81
N VAL A 309 -16.94 -7.52 6.44
CA VAL A 309 -17.71 -6.53 7.18
C VAL A 309 -19.05 -7.14 7.55
N GLN A 310 -19.33 -7.25 8.85
CA GLN A 310 -20.68 -7.55 9.35
C GLN A 310 -21.29 -6.24 9.86
N PHE A 311 -22.35 -5.78 9.19
CA PHE A 311 -23.03 -4.52 9.47
C PHE A 311 -24.40 -4.75 10.14
N SER A 312 -24.52 -5.81 10.95
CA SER A 312 -25.73 -6.17 11.67
C SER A 312 -26.04 -5.22 12.84
N GLU A 313 -25.03 -4.86 13.62
CA GLU A 313 -25.10 -3.93 14.75
C GLU A 313 -23.96 -2.91 14.65
N TYR A 314 -24.21 -1.68 15.13
CA TYR A 314 -23.19 -0.64 15.23
C TYR A 314 -22.48 -0.73 16.60
N PRO A 315 -21.13 -0.69 16.66
CA PRO A 315 -20.17 -0.52 15.57
C PRO A 315 -20.00 -1.78 14.71
N PHE A 316 -19.83 -1.59 13.40
CA PHE A 316 -19.66 -2.70 12.46
C PHE A 316 -18.41 -3.53 12.80
N LEU A 317 -18.54 -4.85 12.71
CA LEU A 317 -17.39 -5.74 12.82
C LEU A 317 -16.68 -5.76 11.48
N VAL A 318 -15.47 -5.20 11.46
CA VAL A 318 -14.60 -5.18 10.28
C VAL A 318 -13.37 -6.01 10.59
N CYS A 319 -13.17 -7.08 9.82
CA CYS A 319 -11.95 -7.88 9.84
C CYS A 319 -11.24 -7.75 8.50
N MET A 320 -9.98 -7.32 8.55
CA MET A 320 -9.10 -7.22 7.40
C MET A 320 -7.96 -8.23 7.54
N GLN A 321 -7.66 -8.91 6.44
CA GLN A 321 -6.58 -9.88 6.33
C GLN A 321 -5.71 -9.53 5.12
N MET A 322 -4.40 -9.50 5.34
CA MET A 322 -3.39 -9.38 4.30
C MET A 322 -2.64 -10.70 4.24
N ASP A 323 -3.04 -11.57 3.33
CA ASP A 323 -2.49 -12.91 3.17
C ASP A 323 -1.49 -12.95 2.02
N LYS A 324 -0.34 -13.57 2.26
CA LYS A 324 0.70 -13.80 1.26
C LYS A 324 0.73 -15.29 0.97
N ALA A 325 0.35 -15.67 -0.24
CA ALA A 325 0.34 -17.07 -0.64
C ALA A 325 1.77 -17.65 -0.67
N THR A 326 1.86 -18.98 -0.56
CA THR A 326 3.12 -19.70 -0.76
C THR A 326 3.52 -19.64 -2.22
N PHE A 327 4.76 -19.23 -2.51
CA PHE A 327 5.21 -19.04 -3.88
C PHE A 327 6.51 -19.78 -4.22
N PRO A 328 6.67 -20.26 -5.48
CA PRO A 328 7.93 -20.81 -5.94
C PRO A 328 8.94 -19.71 -6.26
N PHE A 329 10.20 -20.02 -5.95
CA PHE A 329 11.38 -19.27 -6.35
C PHE A 329 12.30 -20.19 -7.14
N ARG A 330 12.62 -19.81 -8.38
CA ARG A 330 13.43 -20.64 -9.29
C ARG A 330 14.63 -19.84 -9.79
N GLU A 331 15.79 -20.49 -9.76
CA GLU A 331 17.03 -19.96 -10.29
C GLU A 331 17.54 -20.92 -11.37
N PHE A 332 17.92 -20.39 -12.53
CA PHE A 332 18.56 -21.13 -13.59
C PHE A 332 19.90 -20.48 -13.92
N LEU A 333 20.93 -21.32 -14.07
CA LEU A 333 22.27 -20.94 -14.48
C LEU A 333 22.66 -21.84 -15.65
N SER A 334 22.86 -21.25 -16.81
CA SER A 334 23.32 -21.94 -18.02
C SER A 334 24.66 -21.35 -18.44
N LYS A 335 25.67 -22.19 -18.56
CA LYS A 335 26.99 -21.83 -19.08
C LYS A 335 27.19 -22.55 -20.39
N TYR A 336 27.60 -21.86 -21.43
CA TYR A 336 27.85 -22.47 -22.72
C TYR A 336 29.13 -21.95 -23.37
N GLU A 337 29.78 -22.84 -24.12
CA GLU A 337 30.94 -22.55 -24.93
C GLU A 337 30.68 -23.11 -26.33
N SER A 338 30.67 -22.25 -27.33
CA SER A 338 30.51 -22.61 -28.73
C SER A 338 31.79 -22.29 -29.49
N THR A 339 32.34 -23.30 -30.17
CA THR A 339 33.46 -23.11 -31.10
C THR A 339 32.92 -22.80 -32.50
N SER A 340 33.71 -22.11 -33.33
CA SER A 340 33.40 -21.90 -34.75
C SER A 340 33.20 -23.20 -35.55
N SER A 341 33.67 -24.34 -35.00
CA SER A 341 33.47 -25.70 -35.53
C SER A 341 32.08 -26.31 -35.28
N GLY A 342 31.18 -25.59 -34.59
CA GLY A 342 29.81 -26.03 -34.32
C GLY A 342 29.65 -26.94 -33.08
N LYS A 343 30.75 -27.30 -32.40
CA LYS A 343 30.66 -27.99 -31.10
C LYS A 343 30.28 -26.99 -30.00
N ILE A 344 29.16 -27.27 -29.34
CA ILE A 344 28.63 -26.50 -28.22
C ILE A 344 28.71 -27.38 -26.97
N VAL A 345 29.42 -26.92 -25.95
CA VAL A 345 29.42 -27.51 -24.61
C VAL A 345 28.49 -26.67 -23.73
N THR A 346 27.52 -27.30 -23.07
CA THR A 346 26.58 -26.58 -22.19
C THR A 346 26.48 -27.27 -20.84
N SER A 347 26.57 -26.47 -19.77
CA SER A 347 26.35 -26.89 -18.40
C SER A 347 25.17 -26.11 -17.82
N ARG A 348 24.16 -26.80 -17.31
CA ARG A 348 22.97 -26.19 -16.71
C ARG A 348 22.82 -26.61 -15.26
N ARG A 349 22.56 -25.65 -14.39
CA ARG A 349 22.19 -25.84 -12.99
C ARG A 349 20.87 -25.14 -12.73
N SER A 350 19.97 -25.79 -12.01
CA SER A 350 18.74 -25.16 -11.56
C SER A 350 18.55 -25.37 -10.06
N ARG A 351 17.98 -24.37 -9.40
CA ARG A 351 17.56 -24.44 -8.00
C ARG A 351 16.10 -24.05 -7.93
N LYS A 352 15.32 -24.81 -7.17
CA LYS A 352 13.92 -24.50 -6.89
C LYS A 352 13.74 -24.48 -5.38
N GLN A 353 13.19 -23.39 -4.87
CA GLN A 353 12.85 -23.21 -3.48
C GLN A 353 11.38 -22.78 -3.39
N LEU A 354 10.71 -23.14 -2.30
CA LEU A 354 9.37 -22.69 -2.00
C LEU A 354 9.45 -21.71 -0.83
N VAL A 355 8.92 -20.50 -1.02
CA VAL A 355 8.84 -19.50 0.05
C VAL A 355 7.49 -19.66 0.75
N PRO A 356 7.46 -19.91 2.07
CA PRO A 356 6.22 -20.13 2.79
C PRO A 356 5.33 -18.90 2.78
N GLY A 357 4.03 -19.14 2.66
CA GLY A 357 2.99 -18.14 2.85
C GLY A 357 2.92 -17.64 4.29
N SER A 358 2.32 -16.47 4.49
CA SER A 358 2.18 -15.84 5.80
C SER A 358 1.14 -14.74 5.77
N GLU A 359 0.36 -14.58 6.84
CA GLU A 359 -0.45 -13.39 7.04
C GLU A 359 0.36 -12.27 7.70
N PHE A 360 0.11 -11.02 7.31
CA PHE A 360 0.72 -9.85 7.93
C PHE A 360 -0.22 -9.23 8.97
N PRO A 361 0.26 -8.99 10.21
CA PRO A 361 -0.57 -8.41 11.25
C PRO A 361 -0.89 -6.94 10.95
N LEU A 362 -2.13 -6.54 11.16
CA LEU A 362 -2.52 -5.12 11.13
C LEU A 362 -2.52 -4.55 12.56
N HIS A 363 -3.31 -3.51 12.80
CA HIS A 363 -3.48 -2.97 14.15
C HIS A 363 -4.21 -3.94 15.08
N GLN A 364 -3.92 -3.86 16.38
CA GLN A 364 -4.45 -4.80 17.37
C GLN A 364 -5.99 -4.83 17.42
N GLU A 365 -6.65 -3.69 17.19
CA GLU A 365 -8.11 -3.64 17.19
C GLU A 365 -8.70 -4.48 16.05
N ASN A 366 -8.06 -4.51 14.87
CA ASN A 366 -8.44 -5.41 13.79
C ASN A 366 -8.31 -6.88 14.18
N SER A 367 -7.23 -7.29 14.85
CA SER A 367 -7.09 -8.67 15.34
C SER A 367 -8.20 -9.01 16.33
N ASN A 368 -8.58 -8.09 17.22
CA ASN A 368 -9.69 -8.29 18.14
C ASN A 368 -11.04 -8.42 17.41
N MET A 369 -11.25 -7.69 16.32
CA MET A 369 -12.45 -7.82 15.48
C MET A 369 -12.46 -9.13 14.70
N CYS A 370 -11.34 -9.51 14.11
CA CYS A 370 -11.18 -10.79 13.42
C CYS A 370 -11.44 -11.98 14.35
N ASN A 371 -10.95 -11.92 15.59
CA ASN A 371 -11.26 -12.96 16.58
C ASN A 371 -12.76 -13.11 16.79
N LYS A 372 -13.55 -12.02 16.84
CA LYS A 372 -15.01 -12.11 16.98
C LYS A 372 -15.69 -12.67 15.73
N VAL A 373 -15.23 -12.26 14.55
CA VAL A 373 -15.76 -12.75 13.27
C VAL A 373 -15.51 -14.26 13.15
N PHE A 374 -14.33 -14.74 13.53
CA PHE A 374 -13.98 -16.16 13.44
C PHE A 374 -14.35 -16.99 14.68
N ASP A 375 -14.60 -16.39 15.85
CA ASP A 375 -15.13 -17.10 17.03
C ASP A 375 -16.56 -17.60 16.81
N SER A 376 -17.32 -16.96 15.91
CA SER A 376 -18.68 -17.39 15.56
C SER A 376 -18.76 -18.69 14.73
N SER A 377 -17.65 -19.41 14.57
CA SER A 377 -17.61 -20.71 13.89
C SER A 377 -17.74 -21.89 14.85
N TRP A 378 -18.78 -21.94 15.72
CA TRP A 378 -19.29 -23.17 16.35
C TRP A 378 -20.81 -23.11 16.52
#